data_AF-A0A641RM64-F1
#
_entry.id   AF-A0A641RM64-F1
#
_cell.length_a   1.000
_cell.length_b   1.000
_cell.length_c   1.000
_cell.angle_alpha   90.00
_cell.angle_beta   90.00
_cell.angle_gamma   90.00
#
_symmetry.space_group_name_H-M   'P 1'
#
loop_
_entity.id
_entity.type
_entity.pdbx_description
1 polymer ?
#
loop_
_entity_poly.entity_id
_entity_poly.type
_entity_poly.pdbx_seq_one_letter_code
_entity_poly.pdbx_strand_id
1 'polypeptide(L)'
;TGGSTTASMTWADFHYYSVQRGMQQIDALMHSRIANLFYAKYGRRDSQEQCGAGSHTNNRTTGGTASRGMTDTIGYEEASSINPNVTNSLIENSVHQYAWYREKDDYGGATVTQVNNICCLGYEDIYGHKYDMMDGVDLPNDTGNSGKWRIWMPDGSTRLVKGSVSSGIWITAVAHGKYMDVIPVGSVSGSSSTNYCDIYYISTASSRVVYRGDNNANPSGGVSMSYASYDSSYTYTSIGSRLAFRGRLVKASSAVAFKAISEVA
;
A
#
# COMPACT_ATOMS: atom_id res chain seq x y z
N THR A 1 15.72 -11.81 2.51
CA THR A 1 15.79 -10.80 1.42
C THR A 1 16.41 -11.47 0.20
N GLY A 2 16.26 -10.90 -1.00
CA GLY A 2 16.80 -11.47 -2.23
C GLY A 2 15.78 -12.21 -3.12
N GLY A 3 14.50 -12.21 -2.74
CA GLY A 3 13.38 -12.67 -3.56
C GLY A 3 12.21 -11.70 -3.51
N SER A 4 11.16 -11.96 -4.28
CA SER A 4 9.94 -11.15 -4.23
C SER A 4 9.04 -11.50 -3.04
N THR A 5 8.10 -10.62 -2.71
CA THR A 5 7.09 -10.89 -1.66
C THR A 5 6.23 -12.10 -2.02
N THR A 6 5.79 -12.83 -0.98
CA THR A 6 4.86 -13.96 -1.10
C THR A 6 3.57 -13.54 -1.82
N ALA A 7 3.05 -14.42 -2.68
CA ALA A 7 1.82 -14.25 -3.44
C ALA A 7 1.10 -15.59 -3.65
N SER A 8 0.00 -15.59 -4.40
CA SER A 8 -0.73 -16.81 -4.78
C SER A 8 -1.25 -17.62 -3.60
N MET A 9 -1.67 -16.94 -2.53
CA MET A 9 -2.26 -17.53 -1.33
C MET A 9 -3.68 -17.00 -1.15
N THR A 10 -4.55 -17.79 -0.53
CA THR A 10 -5.89 -17.33 -0.16
C THR A 10 -5.81 -16.32 0.98
N TRP A 11 -6.90 -15.62 1.26
CA TRP A 11 -6.98 -14.77 2.46
C TRP A 11 -6.71 -15.59 3.73
N ALA A 12 -7.28 -16.80 3.82
CA ALA A 12 -7.13 -17.65 5.00
C ALA A 12 -5.67 -18.08 5.20
N ASP A 13 -4.96 -18.38 4.11
CA ASP A 13 -3.55 -18.75 4.16
C ASP A 13 -2.66 -17.58 4.59
N PHE A 14 -2.91 -16.35 4.09
CA PHE A 14 -2.18 -15.16 4.54
C PHE A 14 -2.45 -14.85 6.02
N HIS A 15 -3.72 -14.98 6.44
CA HIS A 15 -4.11 -14.76 7.83
C HIS A 15 -3.39 -15.77 8.74
N TYR A 16 -3.46 -17.06 8.41
CA TYR A 16 -2.81 -18.12 9.18
C TYR A 16 -1.28 -17.96 9.20
N TYR A 17 -0.65 -17.65 8.06
CA TYR A 17 0.78 -17.37 7.99
C TYR A 17 1.19 -16.23 8.93
N SER A 18 0.36 -15.21 9.06
CA SER A 18 0.62 -14.07 9.95
C SER A 18 0.52 -14.47 11.42
N VAL A 19 -0.52 -15.24 11.77
CA VAL A 19 -0.75 -15.75 13.14
C VAL A 19 0.37 -16.69 13.59
N GLN A 20 0.88 -17.55 12.69
CA GLN A 20 2.00 -18.46 12.95
C GLN A 20 3.36 -17.77 13.19
N ARG A 21 3.41 -16.44 13.07
CA ARG A 21 4.59 -15.62 13.35
C ARG A 21 4.40 -14.74 14.58
N GLY A 22 3.34 -14.97 15.37
CA GLY A 22 2.92 -14.09 16.45
C GLY A 22 2.55 -12.67 15.98
N MET A 23 2.23 -12.51 14.70
CA MET A 23 1.89 -11.25 14.05
C MET A 23 0.44 -11.26 13.57
N GLN A 24 0.02 -10.17 12.92
CA GLN A 24 -1.27 -10.10 12.24
C GLN A 24 -1.04 -9.68 10.78
N GLN A 25 -1.99 -9.99 9.93
CA GLN A 25 -2.03 -9.42 8.59
C GLN A 25 -2.38 -7.92 8.68
N ILE A 26 -1.93 -7.12 7.71
CA ILE A 26 -2.30 -5.69 7.65
C ILE A 26 -3.82 -5.56 7.50
N ASP A 27 -4.41 -4.62 8.23
CA ASP A 27 -5.86 -4.39 8.18
C ASP A 27 -6.24 -3.00 7.67
N ALA A 28 -7.55 -2.80 7.46
CA ALA A 28 -8.10 -1.55 6.93
C ALA A 28 -7.72 -0.30 7.74
N LEU A 29 -7.63 -0.42 9.07
CA LEU A 29 -7.26 0.70 9.95
C LEU A 29 -5.80 1.07 9.79
N MET A 30 -4.89 0.08 9.74
CA MET A 30 -3.48 0.31 9.48
C MET A 30 -3.26 0.96 8.12
N HIS A 31 -3.91 0.43 7.08
CA HIS A 31 -3.76 0.96 5.74
C HIS A 31 -4.33 2.39 5.62
N SER A 32 -5.47 2.68 6.26
CA SER A 32 -6.03 4.03 6.30
C SER A 32 -5.08 5.01 7.00
N ARG A 33 -4.40 4.59 8.07
CA ARG A 33 -3.38 5.42 8.74
C ARG A 33 -2.17 5.71 7.87
N ILE A 34 -1.69 4.72 7.12
CA ILE A 34 -0.58 4.92 6.17
C ILE A 34 -0.99 5.93 5.09
N ALA A 35 -2.18 5.78 4.51
CA ALA A 35 -2.71 6.72 3.52
C ALA A 35 -2.88 8.14 4.09
N ASN A 36 -3.46 8.29 5.28
CA ASN A 36 -3.58 9.60 5.92
C ASN A 36 -2.23 10.23 6.24
N LEU A 37 -1.27 9.44 6.70
CA LEU A 37 0.08 9.94 6.94
C LEU A 37 0.74 10.43 5.64
N PHE A 38 0.48 9.75 4.52
CA PHE A 38 0.95 10.18 3.21
C PHE A 38 0.36 11.56 2.84
N TYR A 39 -0.96 11.69 2.88
CA TYR A 39 -1.61 12.96 2.54
C TYR A 39 -1.21 14.09 3.47
N ALA A 40 -1.05 13.81 4.77
CA ALA A 40 -0.63 14.80 5.76
C ALA A 40 0.83 15.24 5.55
N LYS A 41 1.74 14.29 5.24
CA LYS A 41 3.17 14.59 5.07
C LYS A 41 3.46 15.36 3.79
N TYR A 42 2.90 14.91 2.67
CA TYR A 42 3.26 15.47 1.35
C TYR A 42 2.28 16.53 0.84
N GLY A 43 1.05 16.59 1.39
CA GLY A 43 0.02 17.52 0.90
C GLY A 43 -0.34 17.31 -0.57
N ARG A 44 -0.04 16.13 -1.13
CA ARG A 44 -0.14 15.82 -2.55
C ARG A 44 -1.07 14.65 -2.81
N ARG A 45 -1.76 14.78 -3.95
CA ARG A 45 -2.60 13.79 -4.61
C ARG A 45 -1.80 12.57 -5.03
N ASP A 46 -0.69 12.83 -5.73
CA ASP A 46 0.08 11.85 -6.49
C ASP A 46 1.20 11.17 -5.69
N SER A 47 1.00 9.92 -5.26
CA SER A 47 2.03 9.14 -4.56
C SER A 47 3.13 8.65 -5.49
N GLN A 48 2.80 8.28 -6.73
CA GLN A 48 3.78 7.76 -7.67
C GLN A 48 4.74 8.85 -8.14
N GLU A 49 4.28 10.06 -8.36
CA GLU A 49 5.18 11.18 -8.68
C GLU A 49 5.89 11.73 -7.43
N GLN A 50 5.37 11.48 -6.23
CA GLN A 50 6.03 11.89 -4.98
C GLN A 50 7.18 10.95 -4.58
N CYS A 51 6.93 9.64 -4.52
CA CYS A 51 7.90 8.66 -4.04
C CYS A 51 8.39 7.70 -5.13
N GLY A 52 8.03 7.92 -6.39
CA GLY A 52 8.29 7.00 -7.50
C GLY A 52 7.20 5.95 -7.64
N ALA A 53 7.07 5.38 -8.84
CA ALA A 53 6.18 4.26 -9.14
C ALA A 53 6.86 2.89 -8.98
N GLY A 54 8.20 2.88 -9.06
CA GLY A 54 9.01 1.67 -9.13
C GLY A 54 8.95 0.99 -10.50
N SER A 55 9.69 -0.09 -10.69
CA SER A 55 9.70 -0.82 -11.97
C SER A 55 8.34 -1.49 -12.26
N HIS A 56 7.87 -1.48 -13.51
CA HIS A 56 6.55 -2.03 -13.88
C HIS A 56 6.52 -3.56 -13.87
N THR A 57 6.53 -4.16 -12.68
CA THR A 57 6.47 -5.60 -12.46
C THR A 57 5.92 -5.89 -11.07
N ASN A 58 5.23 -7.01 -10.95
CA ASN A 58 4.72 -7.51 -9.68
C ASN A 58 5.71 -8.42 -8.93
N ASN A 59 6.92 -8.56 -9.47
CA ASN A 59 7.93 -9.50 -8.99
C ASN A 59 9.27 -8.79 -8.70
N ARG A 60 9.20 -7.64 -8.02
CA ARG A 60 10.38 -6.88 -7.57
C ARG A 60 11.08 -7.64 -6.45
N THR A 61 12.41 -7.58 -6.44
CA THR A 61 13.22 -8.10 -5.33
C THR A 61 13.03 -7.21 -4.11
N THR A 62 12.72 -7.80 -2.97
CA THR A 62 12.50 -7.06 -1.71
C THR A 62 13.78 -6.82 -0.92
N GLY A 63 13.74 -5.84 -0.03
CA GLY A 63 14.82 -5.44 0.86
C GLY A 63 15.79 -4.43 0.25
N GLY A 64 15.46 -3.86 -0.91
CA GLY A 64 16.25 -2.83 -1.57
C GLY A 64 16.28 -1.50 -0.80
N THR A 65 15.30 -1.27 0.08
CA THR A 65 15.20 -0.04 0.88
C THR A 65 15.72 -0.20 2.31
N ALA A 66 15.96 -1.43 2.78
CA ALA A 66 16.29 -1.70 4.18
C ALA A 66 17.57 -0.99 4.67
N SER A 67 18.57 -0.84 3.81
CA SER A 67 19.81 -0.10 4.11
C SER A 67 19.64 1.41 4.20
N ARG A 68 18.49 1.93 3.76
CA ARG A 68 18.13 3.36 3.71
C ARG A 68 17.24 3.80 4.87
N GLY A 69 16.84 2.86 5.73
CA GLY A 69 15.96 3.12 6.87
C GLY A 69 14.62 3.72 6.43
N MET A 70 14.20 4.80 7.07
CA MET A 70 12.93 5.50 6.78
C MET A 70 13.07 6.59 5.70
N THR A 71 14.17 6.58 4.93
CA THR A 71 14.37 7.54 3.85
C THR A 71 13.43 7.19 2.72
N ASP A 72 12.63 8.16 2.28
CA ASP A 72 11.75 7.96 1.15
C ASP A 72 12.52 8.02 -0.17
N THR A 73 12.05 7.29 -1.16
CA THR A 73 12.43 7.54 -2.55
C THR A 73 11.72 8.80 -3.06
N ILE A 74 12.20 9.33 -4.17
CA ILE A 74 11.63 10.47 -4.90
C ILE A 74 11.18 10.02 -6.29
N GLY A 75 10.17 10.71 -6.84
CA GLY A 75 9.67 10.50 -8.20
C GLY A 75 10.55 11.15 -9.28
N TYR A 76 10.10 11.03 -10.53
CA TYR A 76 10.87 11.42 -11.71
C TYR A 76 11.09 12.93 -11.80
N GLU A 77 10.08 13.75 -11.50
CA GLU A 77 10.19 15.21 -11.56
C GLU A 77 11.31 15.73 -10.64
N GLU A 78 11.36 15.26 -9.39
CA GLU A 78 12.41 15.65 -8.46
C GLU A 78 13.77 15.07 -8.89
N ALA A 79 13.81 13.79 -9.29
CA ALA A 79 15.06 13.15 -9.69
C ALA A 79 15.69 13.79 -10.92
N SER A 80 14.87 14.14 -11.93
CA SER A 80 15.30 14.80 -13.17
C SER A 80 15.77 16.23 -12.94
N SER A 81 15.22 16.92 -11.93
CA SER A 81 15.71 18.25 -11.52
C SER A 81 17.13 18.21 -10.93
N ILE A 82 17.54 17.07 -10.37
CA ILE A 82 18.88 16.85 -9.81
C ILE A 82 19.84 16.31 -10.89
N ASN A 83 19.38 15.33 -11.67
CA ASN A 83 20.14 14.75 -12.78
C ASN A 83 19.23 14.60 -14.00
N PRO A 84 19.37 15.44 -15.05
CA PRO A 84 18.49 15.41 -16.22
C PRO A 84 18.61 14.12 -17.04
N ASN A 85 19.62 13.28 -16.79
CA ASN A 85 19.86 12.03 -17.50
C ASN A 85 19.25 10.80 -16.82
N VAL A 86 18.44 10.96 -15.77
CA VAL A 86 17.71 9.83 -15.18
C VAL A 86 16.77 9.19 -16.22
N THR A 87 16.52 7.89 -16.06
CA THR A 87 15.64 7.14 -16.96
C THR A 87 14.26 7.78 -17.05
N ASN A 88 13.88 8.24 -18.24
CA ASN A 88 12.53 8.67 -18.56
C ASN A 88 11.80 7.55 -19.33
N SER A 89 11.16 6.64 -18.60
CA SER A 89 10.37 5.55 -19.18
C SER A 89 8.95 5.62 -18.66
N LEU A 90 7.99 5.76 -19.58
CA LEU A 90 6.57 5.89 -19.26
C LEU A 90 5.82 4.57 -19.42
N ILE A 91 4.92 4.27 -18.49
CA ILE A 91 3.86 3.27 -18.63
C ILE A 91 2.58 3.97 -19.04
N GLU A 92 1.90 3.43 -20.05
CA GLU A 92 0.63 3.96 -20.58
C GLU A 92 0.70 5.48 -20.86
N ASN A 93 1.87 5.97 -21.28
CA ASN A 93 2.17 7.39 -21.52
C ASN A 93 1.82 8.34 -20.36
N SER A 94 1.79 7.86 -19.10
CA SER A 94 1.46 8.72 -17.95
C SER A 94 2.25 8.46 -16.67
N VAL A 95 2.71 7.23 -16.40
CA VAL A 95 3.45 6.93 -15.16
C VAL A 95 4.94 6.79 -15.43
N HIS A 96 5.76 7.62 -14.80
CA HIS A 96 7.22 7.45 -14.81
C HIS A 96 7.62 6.24 -13.98
N GLN A 97 8.21 5.24 -14.63
CA GLN A 97 8.74 4.07 -13.94
C GLN A 97 9.94 4.42 -13.07
N TYR A 98 10.20 3.52 -12.13
CA TYR A 98 11.29 3.57 -11.15
C TYR A 98 11.04 4.58 -10.02
N ALA A 99 12.02 4.61 -9.13
CA ALA A 99 12.14 5.55 -8.02
C ALA A 99 13.62 5.87 -7.85
N TRP A 100 13.92 6.94 -7.13
CA TRP A 100 15.30 7.34 -6.86
C TRP A 100 15.53 7.63 -5.39
N TYR A 101 16.72 7.32 -4.89
CA TYR A 101 17.19 7.90 -3.64
C TYR A 101 17.96 9.17 -3.93
N ARG A 102 17.61 10.25 -3.24
CA ARG A 102 18.41 11.47 -3.21
C ARG A 102 19.62 11.27 -2.29
N GLU A 103 20.79 11.61 -2.78
CA GLU A 103 22.07 11.40 -2.11
C GLU A 103 22.98 12.64 -2.23
N LYS A 104 24.17 12.54 -1.64
CA LYS A 104 25.25 13.50 -1.81
C LYS A 104 26.48 12.80 -2.38
N ASP A 105 27.15 13.43 -3.33
CA ASP A 105 28.47 13.00 -3.79
C ASP A 105 29.57 13.34 -2.77
N ASP A 106 30.81 12.94 -3.07
CA ASP A 106 31.99 13.18 -2.23
C ASP A 106 32.29 14.67 -1.98
N TYR A 107 31.74 15.56 -2.79
CA TYR A 107 31.91 17.01 -2.71
C TYR A 107 30.67 17.71 -2.10
N GLY A 108 29.65 16.94 -1.69
CA GLY A 108 28.40 17.44 -1.11
C GLY A 108 27.35 17.89 -2.13
N GLY A 109 27.59 17.70 -3.43
CA GLY A 109 26.62 17.93 -4.50
C GLY A 109 25.49 16.92 -4.48
N ALA A 110 24.29 17.32 -4.88
CA ALA A 110 23.14 16.42 -4.92
C ALA A 110 23.28 15.41 -6.07
N THR A 111 23.04 14.14 -5.78
CA THR A 111 22.98 13.07 -6.77
C THR A 111 21.75 12.19 -6.52
N VAL A 112 21.46 11.29 -7.46
CA VAL A 112 20.33 10.37 -7.38
C VAL A 112 20.74 8.96 -7.80
N THR A 113 20.28 7.97 -7.05
CA THR A 113 20.46 6.56 -7.37
C THR A 113 19.12 5.92 -7.71
N GLN A 114 18.99 5.42 -8.95
CA GLN A 114 17.79 4.73 -9.41
C GLN A 114 17.62 3.38 -8.69
N VAL A 115 16.38 3.04 -8.34
CA VAL A 115 15.99 1.77 -7.73
C VAL A 115 14.70 1.22 -8.34
N ASN A 116 14.51 -0.10 -8.21
CA ASN A 116 13.31 -0.79 -8.72
C ASN A 116 12.14 -0.74 -7.75
N ASN A 117 12.41 -0.71 -6.44
CA ASN A 117 11.42 -0.62 -5.37
C ASN A 117 11.20 0.84 -4.99
N ILE A 118 10.00 1.14 -4.49
CA ILE A 118 9.70 2.44 -3.88
C ILE A 118 9.85 2.33 -2.37
N CYS A 119 10.20 3.44 -1.72
CA CYS A 119 10.08 3.61 -0.28
C CYS A 119 9.20 4.83 -0.02
N CYS A 120 8.03 4.63 0.57
CA CYS A 120 7.10 5.70 0.89
C CYS A 120 6.71 5.62 2.37
N LEU A 121 7.04 6.67 3.13
CA LEU A 121 6.91 6.70 4.59
C LEU A 121 7.67 5.57 5.30
N GLY A 122 8.80 5.14 4.73
CA GLY A 122 9.56 3.98 5.18
C GLY A 122 8.94 2.61 4.88
N TYR A 123 7.83 2.57 4.14
CA TYR A 123 7.28 1.31 3.63
C TYR A 123 7.84 1.03 2.24
N GLU A 124 8.57 -0.08 2.12
CA GLU A 124 8.93 -0.62 0.81
C GLU A 124 7.67 -1.12 0.09
N ASP A 125 7.52 -0.68 -1.16
CA ASP A 125 6.47 -1.13 -2.08
C ASP A 125 5.08 -1.18 -1.41
N ILE A 126 4.69 -0.11 -0.72
CA ILE A 126 3.33 0.06 -0.19
C ILE A 126 2.28 0.18 -1.30
N TYR A 127 2.74 0.46 -2.52
CA TYR A 127 1.97 0.39 -3.74
C TYR A 127 2.84 -0.06 -4.92
N GLY A 128 2.21 -0.48 -6.02
CA GLY A 128 2.81 -0.64 -7.34
C GLY A 128 3.59 -1.95 -7.57
N HIS A 129 3.52 -2.90 -6.64
CA HIS A 129 4.26 -4.17 -6.72
C HIS A 129 3.33 -5.36 -6.53
N LYS A 130 2.59 -5.45 -5.45
CA LYS A 130 1.51 -6.44 -5.30
C LYS A 130 0.39 -5.76 -4.55
N TYR A 131 -0.82 -6.23 -4.81
CA TYR A 131 -1.92 -5.92 -3.92
C TYR A 131 -1.61 -6.36 -2.50
N ASP A 132 -1.82 -5.49 -1.53
CA ASP A 132 -1.86 -5.83 -0.11
C ASP A 132 -3.29 -6.26 0.22
N MET A 133 -3.54 -7.58 0.24
CA MET A 133 -4.80 -8.12 0.72
C MET A 133 -4.96 -7.82 2.21
N MET A 134 -6.06 -7.19 2.59
CA MET A 134 -6.29 -6.76 3.97
C MET A 134 -7.03 -7.81 4.79
N ASP A 135 -6.73 -7.81 6.09
CA ASP A 135 -7.45 -8.53 7.13
C ASP A 135 -8.43 -7.60 7.87
N GLY A 136 -9.36 -8.17 8.63
CA GLY A 136 -10.32 -7.42 9.44
C GLY A 136 -11.25 -6.53 8.62
N VAL A 137 -11.46 -6.84 7.34
CA VAL A 137 -12.37 -6.10 6.46
C VAL A 137 -12.93 -6.95 5.32
N ASP A 138 -14.21 -6.78 5.03
CA ASP A 138 -14.85 -7.31 3.82
C ASP A 138 -15.97 -6.39 3.31
N LEU A 139 -16.46 -6.68 2.10
CA LEU A 139 -17.75 -6.19 1.63
C LEU A 139 -18.73 -7.37 1.69
N PRO A 140 -19.60 -7.44 2.72
CA PRO A 140 -20.53 -8.55 2.85
C PRO A 140 -21.50 -8.57 1.66
N ASN A 141 -21.89 -7.40 1.16
CA ASN A 141 -22.81 -7.24 0.03
C ASN A 141 -24.08 -8.12 0.19
N ASP A 142 -24.56 -8.23 1.42
CA ASP A 142 -25.84 -8.84 1.77
C ASP A 142 -26.95 -7.77 1.74
N THR A 143 -28.17 -8.18 2.07
CA THR A 143 -29.36 -7.32 2.00
C THR A 143 -29.18 -6.05 2.83
N GLY A 144 -29.15 -4.91 2.16
CA GLY A 144 -29.00 -3.59 2.80
C GLY A 144 -27.56 -3.12 3.02
N ASN A 145 -26.55 -3.91 2.65
CA ASN A 145 -25.13 -3.55 2.86
C ASN A 145 -24.26 -3.61 1.58
N SER A 146 -24.87 -3.57 0.41
CA SER A 146 -24.15 -3.43 -0.87
C SER A 146 -23.19 -2.23 -0.86
N GLY A 147 -21.92 -2.47 -1.21
CA GLY A 147 -20.85 -1.48 -1.23
C GLY A 147 -20.40 -0.98 0.15
N LYS A 148 -20.91 -1.54 1.25
CA LYS A 148 -20.45 -1.16 2.59
C LYS A 148 -19.25 -2.00 2.99
N TRP A 149 -18.27 -1.34 3.57
CA TRP A 149 -17.11 -1.99 4.15
C TRP A 149 -17.44 -2.37 5.58
N ARG A 150 -17.47 -3.66 5.88
CA ARG A 150 -17.60 -4.18 7.23
C ARG A 150 -16.20 -4.35 7.80
N ILE A 151 -15.92 -3.68 8.91
CA ILE A 151 -14.59 -3.60 9.52
C ILE A 151 -14.67 -4.16 10.93
N TRP A 152 -13.81 -5.12 11.23
CA TRP A 152 -13.59 -5.64 12.57
C TRP A 152 -12.58 -4.76 13.30
N MET A 153 -13.00 -4.26 14.46
CA MET A 153 -12.21 -3.35 15.27
C MET A 153 -11.33 -4.12 16.26
N PRO A 154 -10.21 -3.54 16.73
CA PRO A 154 -9.36 -4.20 17.73
C PRO A 154 -10.05 -4.51 19.06
N ASP A 155 -11.16 -3.84 19.38
CA ASP A 155 -11.98 -4.10 20.57
C ASP A 155 -12.99 -5.25 20.38
N GLY A 156 -12.96 -5.93 19.22
CA GLY A 156 -13.87 -7.02 18.87
C GLY A 156 -15.20 -6.56 18.29
N SER A 157 -15.49 -5.25 18.29
CA SER A 157 -16.69 -4.72 17.65
C SER A 157 -16.59 -4.75 16.12
N THR A 158 -17.74 -4.65 15.47
CA THR A 158 -17.81 -4.53 14.00
C THR A 158 -18.55 -3.26 13.63
N ARG A 159 -18.11 -2.60 12.57
CA ARG A 159 -18.78 -1.42 12.00
C ARG A 159 -18.98 -1.56 10.50
N LEU A 160 -20.05 -0.96 10.00
CA LEU A 160 -20.32 -0.84 8.57
C LEU A 160 -20.09 0.61 8.15
N VAL A 161 -19.18 0.80 7.20
CA VAL A 161 -18.90 2.10 6.60
C VAL A 161 -19.48 2.12 5.19
N LYS A 162 -20.27 3.14 4.87
CA LYS A 162 -20.78 3.32 3.52
C LYS A 162 -19.60 3.59 2.58
N GLY A 163 -19.38 2.70 1.62
CA GLY A 163 -18.48 2.92 0.49
C GLY A 163 -19.25 3.34 -0.77
N SER A 164 -18.64 3.12 -1.93
CA SER A 164 -19.29 3.27 -3.24
C SER A 164 -19.71 1.92 -3.82
N VAL A 165 -20.70 1.95 -4.70
CA VAL A 165 -21.06 0.81 -5.58
C VAL A 165 -20.58 1.05 -7.02
N SER A 166 -19.98 2.21 -7.30
CA SER A 166 -19.41 2.55 -8.59
C SER A 166 -18.00 1.99 -8.69
N SER A 167 -17.75 1.19 -9.73
CA SER A 167 -16.46 0.56 -10.01
C SER A 167 -15.75 1.30 -11.14
N GLY A 168 -14.42 1.29 -11.14
CA GLY A 168 -13.59 1.97 -12.13
C GLY A 168 -13.60 3.49 -11.98
N ILE A 169 -13.83 4.00 -10.76
CA ILE A 169 -13.86 5.44 -10.49
C ILE A 169 -12.55 5.92 -9.89
N TRP A 170 -12.07 7.07 -10.37
CA TRP A 170 -11.00 7.80 -9.71
C TRP A 170 -11.52 8.38 -8.40
N ILE A 171 -10.85 8.07 -7.29
CA ILE A 171 -11.32 8.39 -5.94
C ILE A 171 -11.24 9.90 -5.73
N THR A 172 -12.38 10.57 -5.53
CA THR A 172 -12.47 12.02 -5.27
C THR A 172 -13.00 12.36 -3.88
N ALA A 173 -13.49 11.36 -3.15
CA ALA A 173 -13.99 11.51 -1.79
C ALA A 173 -13.78 10.20 -1.03
N VAL A 174 -13.50 10.34 0.27
CA VAL A 174 -13.40 9.20 1.18
C VAL A 174 -14.25 9.43 2.43
N ALA A 175 -14.81 8.35 2.99
CA ALA A 175 -15.29 8.39 4.36
C ALA A 175 -14.06 8.55 5.25
N HIS A 176 -13.98 9.61 6.07
CA HIS A 176 -12.84 9.86 6.97
C HIS A 176 -13.30 9.79 8.43
N GLY A 177 -14.14 10.73 8.88
CA GLY A 177 -14.84 10.64 10.17
C GLY A 177 -13.94 10.36 11.40
N LYS A 178 -14.52 9.74 12.42
CA LYS A 178 -13.84 9.43 13.71
C LYS A 178 -12.63 8.51 13.55
N TYR A 179 -12.71 7.53 12.65
CA TYR A 179 -11.67 6.51 12.48
C TYR A 179 -10.62 6.88 11.43
N MET A 180 -10.81 8.03 10.76
CA MET A 180 -9.98 8.49 9.64
C MET A 180 -9.86 7.41 8.58
N ASP A 181 -11.00 6.84 8.19
CA ASP A 181 -11.01 5.87 7.11
C ASP A 181 -10.51 6.50 5.81
N VAL A 182 -9.99 5.66 4.93
CA VAL A 182 -9.67 6.05 3.55
C VAL A 182 -10.40 5.10 2.62
N ILE A 183 -11.73 5.15 2.72
CA ILE A 183 -12.68 4.28 1.99
C ILE A 183 -13.37 5.12 0.92
N PRO A 184 -13.33 4.71 -0.37
CA PRO A 184 -13.97 5.44 -1.46
C PRO A 184 -15.48 5.62 -1.24
N VAL A 185 -15.97 6.85 -1.39
CA VAL A 185 -17.40 7.19 -1.29
C VAL A 185 -17.87 8.05 -2.46
N GLY A 186 -19.19 8.14 -2.60
CA GLY A 186 -19.82 8.88 -3.68
C GLY A 186 -19.80 8.13 -5.01
N SER A 187 -20.32 8.76 -6.05
CA SER A 187 -20.41 8.21 -7.41
C SER A 187 -19.72 9.08 -8.46
N VAL A 188 -19.06 10.16 -8.03
CA VAL A 188 -18.33 11.07 -8.91
C VAL A 188 -16.92 10.54 -9.12
N SER A 189 -16.61 10.18 -10.36
CA SER A 189 -15.24 9.88 -10.76
C SER A 189 -14.49 11.18 -11.02
N GLY A 190 -13.26 11.25 -10.51
CA GLY A 190 -12.28 12.24 -10.96
C GLY A 190 -11.60 11.82 -12.26
N SER A 191 -10.39 12.35 -12.45
CA SER A 191 -9.43 12.01 -13.49
C SER A 191 -8.10 11.59 -12.85
N SER A 192 -7.13 11.21 -13.69
CA SER A 192 -5.72 11.02 -13.29
C SER A 192 -5.09 12.26 -12.62
N SER A 193 -5.70 13.45 -12.73
CA SER A 193 -5.18 14.72 -12.18
C SER A 193 -6.02 15.35 -11.08
N THR A 194 -7.16 14.76 -10.70
CA THR A 194 -8.12 15.36 -9.73
C THR A 194 -8.55 14.41 -8.60
N ASN A 195 -7.87 13.27 -8.48
CA ASN A 195 -8.15 12.20 -7.52
C ASN A 195 -7.36 12.35 -6.20
N TYR A 196 -7.66 11.53 -5.19
CA TYR A 196 -6.87 11.30 -3.97
C TYR A 196 -5.73 10.32 -4.22
N CYS A 197 -5.17 10.30 -5.42
CA CYS A 197 -4.53 9.13 -6.00
C CYS A 197 -5.52 7.98 -6.16
N ASP A 198 -5.49 7.32 -7.32
CA ASP A 198 -5.99 5.96 -7.47
C ASP A 198 -7.46 5.75 -7.86
N ILE A 199 -7.71 4.53 -8.33
CA ILE A 199 -9.02 4.03 -8.71
C ILE A 199 -9.59 3.08 -7.65
N TYR A 200 -10.91 3.11 -7.52
CA TYR A 200 -11.67 2.10 -6.81
C TYR A 200 -12.32 1.10 -7.77
N TYR A 201 -12.01 -0.18 -7.60
CA TYR A 201 -12.71 -1.29 -8.26
C TYR A 201 -13.50 -2.09 -7.25
N ILE A 202 -14.75 -2.39 -7.59
CA ILE A 202 -15.68 -3.15 -6.75
C ILE A 202 -16.53 -4.09 -7.60
N SER A 203 -16.86 -5.24 -7.02
CA SER A 203 -18.06 -6.01 -7.35
C SER A 203 -19.06 -5.95 -6.19
N THR A 204 -20.35 -5.86 -6.50
CA THR A 204 -21.43 -5.93 -5.51
C THR A 204 -21.90 -7.37 -5.24
N ALA A 205 -21.16 -8.37 -5.73
CA ALA A 205 -21.37 -9.77 -5.34
C ALA A 205 -21.03 -9.99 -3.85
N SER A 206 -21.71 -10.93 -3.19
CA SER A 206 -21.54 -11.19 -1.76
C SER A 206 -20.10 -11.57 -1.38
N SER A 207 -19.66 -11.18 -0.18
CA SER A 207 -18.38 -11.58 0.42
C SER A 207 -17.15 -11.25 -0.44
N ARG A 208 -16.84 -9.96 -0.63
CA ARG A 208 -15.59 -9.54 -1.29
C ARG A 208 -14.52 -9.21 -0.26
N VAL A 209 -13.31 -9.72 -0.47
CA VAL A 209 -12.12 -9.24 0.25
C VAL A 209 -11.63 -7.93 -0.36
N VAL A 210 -10.82 -7.20 0.40
CA VAL A 210 -10.32 -5.88 -0.02
C VAL A 210 -8.82 -5.89 -0.17
N TYR A 211 -8.36 -5.37 -1.30
CA TYR A 211 -6.95 -5.20 -1.63
C TYR A 211 -6.59 -3.72 -1.71
N ARG A 212 -5.32 -3.40 -1.44
CA ARG A 212 -4.78 -2.04 -1.56
C ARG A 212 -3.46 -2.00 -2.34
N GLY A 213 -3.03 -0.82 -2.75
CA GLY A 213 -1.67 -0.56 -3.22
C GLY A 213 -1.42 -0.85 -4.71
N ASP A 214 -2.28 -1.55 -5.42
CA ASP A 214 -2.06 -1.92 -6.82
C ASP A 214 -0.88 -2.88 -7.09
N ASN A 215 -0.97 -3.61 -8.19
CA ASN A 215 -0.09 -4.76 -8.43
C ASN A 215 1.05 -4.51 -9.41
N ASN A 216 1.16 -3.33 -10.01
CA ASN A 216 2.24 -2.92 -10.90
C ASN A 216 2.32 -1.37 -10.88
N ALA A 217 3.31 -0.78 -11.55
CA ALA A 217 3.33 0.67 -11.76
C ALA A 217 2.25 1.07 -12.80
N ASN A 218 1.01 1.30 -12.38
CA ASN A 218 -0.11 1.65 -13.25
C ASN A 218 -0.66 3.04 -12.92
N PRO A 219 -1.24 3.79 -13.88
CA PRO A 219 -1.85 5.09 -13.59
C PRO A 219 -2.91 5.05 -12.50
N SER A 220 -3.58 3.91 -12.35
CA SER A 220 -4.64 3.69 -11.35
C SER A 220 -4.14 3.36 -9.93
N GLY A 221 -2.83 3.23 -9.73
CA GLY A 221 -2.21 2.74 -8.51
C GLY A 221 -1.61 3.81 -7.59
N GLY A 222 -1.53 3.45 -6.30
CA GLY A 222 -1.05 4.31 -5.21
C GLY A 222 -1.64 3.90 -3.86
N VAL A 223 -1.43 4.74 -2.83
CA VAL A 223 -1.67 4.38 -1.42
C VAL A 223 -3.16 4.19 -1.05
N SER A 224 -4.08 4.69 -1.87
CA SER A 224 -5.53 4.60 -1.71
C SER A 224 -6.26 3.72 -2.70
N MET A 225 -5.54 3.19 -3.69
CA MET A 225 -6.05 2.23 -4.65
C MET A 225 -6.73 1.12 -3.88
N SER A 226 -7.99 0.84 -4.22
CA SER A 226 -8.75 -0.20 -3.55
C SER A 226 -9.39 -1.12 -4.60
N TYR A 227 -9.29 -2.43 -4.37
CA TYR A 227 -9.87 -3.43 -5.25
C TYR A 227 -10.65 -4.46 -4.44
N ALA A 228 -11.94 -4.64 -4.74
CA ALA A 228 -12.85 -5.51 -4.02
C ALA A 228 -13.79 -6.28 -4.97
N SER A 229 -13.24 -7.08 -5.87
CA SER A 229 -14.04 -7.90 -6.82
C SER A 229 -14.02 -9.40 -6.52
N TYR A 230 -13.05 -9.87 -5.74
CA TYR A 230 -12.83 -11.30 -5.51
C TYR A 230 -13.21 -11.70 -4.09
N ASP A 231 -13.53 -12.98 -3.90
CA ASP A 231 -13.79 -13.57 -2.57
C ASP A 231 -12.48 -14.04 -1.93
N SER A 232 -12.59 -14.51 -0.68
CA SER A 232 -11.45 -14.91 0.14
C SER A 232 -10.68 -16.13 -0.38
N SER A 233 -11.26 -16.91 -1.31
CA SER A 233 -10.63 -18.10 -1.88
C SER A 233 -9.82 -17.82 -3.14
N TYR A 234 -9.97 -16.63 -3.73
CA TYR A 234 -9.26 -16.26 -4.94
C TYR A 234 -7.76 -16.05 -4.67
N THR A 235 -6.93 -16.61 -5.53
CA THR A 235 -5.47 -16.49 -5.44
C THR A 235 -4.91 -16.03 -6.77
N TYR A 236 -3.90 -15.15 -6.76
CA TYR A 236 -3.23 -14.72 -7.97
C TYR A 236 -1.78 -14.29 -7.69
N THR A 237 -0.93 -14.33 -8.70
CA THR A 237 0.52 -14.03 -8.58
C THR A 237 0.80 -12.57 -8.22
N SER A 238 -0.16 -11.68 -8.47
CA SER A 238 -0.08 -10.25 -8.19
C SER A 238 -0.75 -9.83 -6.88
N ILE A 239 -1.26 -10.81 -6.12
CA ILE A 239 -1.91 -10.62 -4.83
C ILE A 239 -1.00 -11.14 -3.72
N GLY A 240 -0.54 -10.21 -2.88
CA GLY A 240 0.24 -10.48 -1.68
C GLY A 240 -0.51 -10.06 -0.42
N SER A 241 0.24 -10.02 0.68
CA SER A 241 -0.17 -9.31 1.89
C SER A 241 1.07 -8.93 2.70
N ARG A 242 0.85 -8.20 3.80
CA ARG A 242 1.88 -7.63 4.65
C ARG A 242 1.68 -8.04 6.10
N LEU A 243 2.78 -8.49 6.72
CA LEU A 243 2.84 -8.68 8.16
C LEU A 243 2.78 -7.33 8.87
N ALA A 244 1.95 -7.25 9.89
CA ALA A 244 1.76 -6.10 10.73
C ALA A 244 1.68 -6.52 12.20
N PHE A 245 1.73 -5.55 13.09
CA PHE A 245 1.69 -5.79 14.52
C PHE A 245 0.96 -4.67 15.25
N ARG A 246 0.15 -5.04 16.24
CA ARG A 246 -0.35 -4.14 17.27
C ARG A 246 0.14 -4.62 18.62
N GLY A 247 0.87 -3.76 19.31
CA GLY A 247 1.29 -4.01 20.67
C GLY A 247 2.34 -3.01 21.10
N ARG A 248 3.02 -3.34 22.20
CA ARG A 248 4.01 -2.47 22.81
C ARG A 248 5.40 -2.77 22.28
N LEU A 249 6.03 -1.77 21.66
CA LEU A 249 7.47 -1.82 21.39
C LEU A 249 8.22 -1.68 22.73
N VAL A 250 9.08 -2.65 23.04
CA VAL A 250 9.94 -2.62 24.23
C VAL A 250 11.39 -2.62 23.77
N LYS A 251 12.17 -1.65 24.25
CA LYS A 251 13.60 -1.60 23.97
C LYS A 251 14.33 -2.52 24.96
N ALA A 252 15.11 -3.46 24.45
CA ALA A 252 15.99 -4.26 25.29
C ALA A 252 17.08 -3.38 25.94
N SER A 253 17.51 -3.74 27.15
CA SER A 253 18.56 -3.03 27.89
C SER A 253 19.93 -3.13 27.23
N SER A 254 20.14 -4.14 26.38
CA SER A 254 21.36 -4.34 25.59
C SER A 254 21.07 -5.23 24.37
N ALA A 255 22.01 -5.27 23.42
CA ALA A 255 21.94 -6.21 22.30
C ALA A 255 21.99 -7.68 22.75
N VAL A 256 22.71 -7.98 23.85
CA VAL A 256 22.73 -9.32 24.45
C VAL A 256 21.35 -9.68 24.99
N ALA A 257 20.72 -8.76 25.73
CA ALA A 257 19.36 -8.96 26.23
C ALA A 257 18.36 -9.16 25.10
N PHE A 258 18.48 -8.40 23.99
CA PHE A 258 17.63 -8.60 22.81
C PHE A 258 17.78 -9.99 22.19
N LYS A 259 19.03 -10.43 21.96
CA LYS A 259 19.33 -11.75 21.38
C LYS A 259 18.95 -12.92 22.29
N ALA A 260 18.83 -12.69 23.60
CA ALA A 260 18.39 -13.68 24.57
C ALA A 260 16.86 -13.85 24.61
N ILE A 261 16.09 -12.97 23.96
CA ILE A 261 14.64 -13.13 23.81
C ILE A 261 14.40 -14.30 22.87
N SER A 262 13.62 -15.29 23.28
CA SER A 262 13.11 -16.31 22.37
C SER A 262 12.09 -15.68 21.43
N GLU A 263 12.25 -15.85 20.12
CA GLU A 263 11.15 -15.58 19.20
C GLU A 263 9.94 -16.40 19.65
N VAL A 264 8.85 -15.72 19.96
CA VAL A 264 7.55 -16.37 20.14
C VAL A 264 7.03 -16.58 18.73
N ALA A 265 7.11 -17.81 18.23
CA ALA A 265 6.49 -18.22 16.98
C ALA A 265 4.96 -18.14 17.10
#